data_AF-A0A429IAR7-F1
#
_entry.id   AF-A0A429IAR7-F1
#
_cell.length_a   1.000
_cell.length_b   1.000
_cell.length_c   1.000
_cell.angle_alpha   90.00
_cell.angle_beta   90.00
_cell.angle_gamma   90.00
#
_symmetry.space_group_name_H-M   'P 1'
#
loop_
_entity.id
_entity.type
_entity.pdbx_description
1 polymer ?
#
loop_
_entity_poly.entity_id
_entity_poly.type
_entity_poly.pdbx_seq_one_letter_code
_entity_poly.pdbx_strand_id
1 'polypeptide(L)'
;MDHASASRVRLGIAFLLAASGVAAALSPGAVAQDRTGGTAAHRAHAAMPPPATGDDGTAEAPGAKAPATGTGRTVSAWLPYWGDTRGAYRDALQHAAQLHTVSPFWYRATSATTIKSQPGAGDRQVVAGLHQAGIKVVPTVNESMDAATMAPLLHDPARRGAHIRALLRLVASRAYDGVDLDYETMATTGTARMRDRVRTGYALFADELCAKLHARGKSCVITVMARTAHSGKAYDYARLGKAADRVRIMGYDLHWAEGSPGPLSSLAWYEEFLRYATGTVPRDKLEIAFPGYGWDWTRGVKARAKHLTWKEAEALRRRKGVAYRFDAKSGTPHFTYRVGRAVHDVWYQDARGVAAHLPLLRKYGVRNAGLWALGFEDPGFWKVLRGE
;
A
#
# COMPACT_ATOMS: atom_id res chain seq x y z
N MET A 1 11.49 25.59 -43.47
CA MET A 1 12.46 24.73 -42.76
C MET A 1 12.46 25.16 -41.31
N ASP A 2 12.21 24.20 -40.43
CA ASP A 2 12.33 24.18 -38.96
C ASP A 2 11.96 25.42 -38.13
N HIS A 3 10.92 25.26 -37.32
CA HIS A 3 10.97 25.67 -35.92
C HIS A 3 10.23 24.69 -35.01
N ALA A 4 11.00 24.10 -34.09
CA ALA A 4 10.55 23.30 -32.97
C ALA A 4 9.74 24.14 -31.98
N SER A 5 8.65 23.58 -31.44
CA SER A 5 8.00 24.09 -30.23
C SER A 5 7.76 22.93 -29.27
N ALA A 6 8.55 22.91 -28.20
CA ALA A 6 8.46 21.97 -27.10
C ALA A 6 7.39 22.46 -26.10
N SER A 7 6.21 21.85 -26.08
CA SER A 7 5.21 22.08 -25.02
C SER A 7 5.62 21.34 -23.74
N ARG A 8 6.03 22.11 -22.74
CA ARG A 8 6.18 21.66 -21.34
C ARG A 8 4.79 21.48 -20.73
N VAL A 9 4.35 20.24 -20.53
CA VAL A 9 3.18 19.93 -19.69
C VAL A 9 3.66 19.73 -18.25
N ARG A 10 3.20 20.60 -17.33
CA ARG A 10 3.39 20.44 -15.89
C ARG A 10 2.42 19.36 -15.40
N LEU A 11 2.95 18.20 -15.02
CA LEU A 11 2.21 17.16 -14.29
C LEU A 11 2.25 17.52 -12.79
N GLY A 12 1.13 17.96 -12.25
CA GLY A 12 0.97 18.23 -10.82
C GLY A 12 -0.15 17.36 -10.27
N ILE A 13 0.19 16.21 -9.70
CA ILE A 13 -0.73 15.40 -8.90
C ILE A 13 -0.80 16.05 -7.52
N ALA A 14 -1.85 16.81 -7.27
CA ALA A 14 -2.18 17.37 -5.97
C ALA A 14 -3.49 16.75 -5.47
N PHE A 15 -3.41 15.88 -4.47
CA PHE A 15 -4.53 15.61 -3.57
C PHE A 15 -4.51 16.66 -2.47
N LEU A 16 -5.56 17.49 -2.38
CA LEU A 16 -5.94 18.18 -1.15
C LEU A 16 -7.40 18.62 -1.17
N LEU A 17 -8.05 18.40 -0.03
CA LEU A 17 -9.42 18.75 0.32
C LEU A 17 -9.63 20.26 0.36
N ALA A 18 -10.83 20.70 0.00
CA ALA A 18 -11.35 22.03 0.31
C ALA A 18 -12.45 21.92 1.37
N ALA A 19 -12.25 22.57 2.53
CA ALA A 19 -13.30 23.18 3.35
C ALA A 19 -12.68 24.18 4.32
N SER A 20 -13.20 25.41 4.29
CA SER A 20 -12.75 26.62 4.98
C SER A 20 -13.47 26.81 6.32
N GLY A 21 -12.87 27.50 7.31
CA GLY A 21 -13.64 28.21 8.35
C GLY A 21 -13.07 28.36 9.77
N VAL A 22 -12.08 29.26 9.95
CA VAL A 22 -11.89 30.30 11.00
C VAL A 22 -11.95 29.97 12.53
N ALA A 23 -10.75 30.06 13.13
CA ALA A 23 -10.28 30.74 14.37
C ALA A 23 -10.94 30.55 15.77
N ALA A 24 -10.10 30.22 16.77
CA ALA A 24 -9.69 31.16 17.83
C ALA A 24 -8.58 30.54 18.72
N ALA A 25 -7.63 31.37 19.13
CA ALA A 25 -6.49 31.06 19.98
C ALA A 25 -6.86 31.03 21.48
N LEU A 26 -6.03 30.37 22.30
CA LEU A 26 -5.48 30.87 23.58
C LEU A 26 -4.66 29.76 24.27
N SER A 27 -3.36 30.01 24.46
CA SER A 27 -2.55 29.49 25.58
C SER A 27 -2.39 30.63 26.59
N PRO A 28 -2.13 30.41 27.90
CA PRO A 28 -0.77 30.09 28.35
C PRO A 28 -0.68 29.23 29.64
N GLY A 29 0.53 28.78 29.99
CA GLY A 29 0.82 28.30 31.36
C GLY A 29 2.04 27.40 31.47
N ALA A 30 3.20 28.01 31.74
CA ALA A 30 4.45 27.36 32.13
C ALA A 30 4.52 27.13 33.67
N VAL A 31 5.46 26.27 34.12
CA VAL A 31 6.25 26.25 35.38
C VAL A 31 6.90 24.85 35.48
N ALA A 32 8.21 24.68 35.22
CA ALA A 32 9.39 24.78 36.10
C ALA A 32 9.40 23.77 37.27
N GLN A 33 10.23 22.71 37.17
CA GLN A 33 11.48 22.45 37.90
C GLN A 33 11.28 21.75 39.27
N ASP A 34 11.88 20.56 39.46
CA ASP A 34 13.01 20.44 40.40
C ASP A 34 13.85 19.16 40.16
N ARG A 35 15.10 19.22 40.62
CA ARG A 35 16.24 18.30 40.50
C ARG A 35 16.36 17.34 41.70
N THR A 36 17.42 16.54 41.62
CA THR A 36 18.13 15.71 42.63
C THR A 36 17.72 14.23 42.61
N GLY A 37 18.61 13.22 42.65
CA GLY A 37 20.06 13.15 42.75
C GLY A 37 20.49 11.67 42.98
N GLY A 38 21.74 11.34 42.65
CA GLY A 38 22.48 10.14 43.11
C GLY A 38 22.17 8.79 42.45
N THR A 39 23.04 7.77 42.33
CA THR A 39 24.50 7.56 42.16
C THR A 39 24.72 6.03 42.16
N ALA A 40 25.74 5.54 41.45
CA ALA A 40 26.43 4.23 41.58
C ALA A 40 25.62 2.93 41.30
N ALA A 41 25.89 2.15 40.24
CA ALA A 41 27.05 1.29 39.95
C ALA A 41 27.09 -0.02 40.76
N HIS A 42 26.91 -1.17 40.09
CA HIS A 42 27.67 -2.39 40.36
C HIS A 42 27.72 -3.33 39.14
N ARG A 43 28.95 -3.69 38.76
CA ARG A 43 29.32 -4.78 37.86
C ARG A 43 29.25 -6.11 38.61
N ALA A 44 28.92 -7.19 37.90
CA ALA A 44 29.42 -8.52 38.23
C ALA A 44 29.62 -9.34 36.94
N HIS A 45 30.86 -9.80 36.77
CA HIS A 45 31.33 -10.81 35.81
C HIS A 45 31.20 -12.22 36.41
N ALA A 46 31.32 -13.22 35.52
CA ALA A 46 31.76 -14.62 35.71
C ALA A 46 30.69 -15.63 35.26
N ALA A 47 30.97 -16.77 34.62
CA ALA A 47 32.19 -17.34 34.04
C ALA A 47 31.76 -18.57 33.20
N MET A 48 32.58 -18.91 32.20
CA MET A 48 32.53 -20.19 31.46
C MET A 48 33.25 -21.31 32.24
N PRO A 49 32.96 -22.59 31.95
CA PRO A 49 33.92 -23.69 32.08
C PRO A 49 34.35 -24.29 30.72
N PRO A 50 35.50 -25.01 30.64
CA PRO A 50 36.17 -25.42 29.39
C PRO A 50 36.05 -26.97 29.14
N PRO A 51 36.89 -27.66 28.33
CA PRO A 51 36.48 -28.29 27.07
C PRO A 51 36.60 -29.85 27.02
N ALA A 52 36.04 -30.47 25.97
CA ALA A 52 36.33 -31.85 25.52
C ALA A 52 36.08 -31.91 23.99
N THR A 53 37.08 -31.99 23.11
CA THR A 53 37.80 -33.16 22.53
C THR A 53 36.94 -34.16 21.76
N GLY A 54 37.11 -34.18 20.42
CA GLY A 54 36.91 -35.30 19.46
C GLY A 54 35.50 -35.89 19.33
N ASP A 55 35.01 -36.39 18.21
CA ASP A 55 35.54 -36.64 16.88
C ASP A 55 34.34 -36.93 15.95
N ASP A 56 34.51 -36.62 14.66
CA ASP A 56 33.76 -37.01 13.46
C ASP A 56 32.28 -37.47 13.54
N GLY A 57 31.40 -36.56 13.11
CA GLY A 57 30.03 -36.86 12.69
C GLY A 57 29.56 -35.88 11.63
N THR A 58 29.23 -36.37 10.45
CA THR A 58 28.69 -35.62 9.30
C THR A 58 27.53 -34.71 9.71
N ALA A 59 27.76 -33.39 9.73
CA ALA A 59 26.73 -32.41 10.05
C ALA A 59 25.79 -32.20 8.86
N GLU A 60 24.66 -32.88 8.92
CA GLU A 60 23.44 -32.56 8.19
C GLU A 60 23.05 -31.10 8.50
N ALA A 61 22.81 -30.30 7.46
CA ALA A 61 22.42 -28.91 7.62
C ALA A 61 21.13 -28.82 8.47
N PRO A 62 21.06 -27.95 9.49
CA PRO A 62 19.87 -27.87 10.33
C PRO A 62 18.67 -27.50 9.46
N GLY A 63 17.72 -28.43 9.42
CA GLY A 63 16.51 -28.36 8.62
C GLY A 63 15.84 -27.00 8.76
N ALA A 64 15.50 -26.42 7.60
CA ALA A 64 14.66 -25.25 7.52
C ALA A 64 13.44 -25.47 8.42
N LYS A 65 13.27 -24.59 9.43
CA LYS A 65 12.05 -24.54 10.24
C LYS A 65 10.86 -24.58 9.29
N ALA A 66 10.04 -25.62 9.43
CA ALA A 66 8.74 -25.68 8.76
C ALA A 66 7.99 -24.36 9.03
N PRO A 67 7.35 -23.75 8.02
CA PRO A 67 6.66 -22.50 8.21
C PRO A 67 5.58 -22.68 9.26
N ALA A 68 5.55 -21.76 10.24
CA ALA A 68 4.52 -21.72 11.26
C ALA A 68 3.14 -21.84 10.60
N THR A 69 2.33 -22.79 11.06
CA THR A 69 0.95 -23.02 10.62
C THR A 69 0.20 -21.69 10.64
N GLY A 70 -0.04 -21.14 9.45
CA GLY A 70 -0.58 -19.79 9.27
C GLY A 70 -1.93 -19.63 9.96
N THR A 71 -2.16 -18.45 10.53
CA THR A 71 -3.33 -18.06 11.33
C THR A 71 -4.66 -18.00 10.56
N GLY A 72 -4.78 -18.65 9.39
CA GLY A 72 -5.93 -18.52 8.48
C GLY A 72 -6.10 -17.14 7.84
N ARG A 73 -5.43 -16.11 8.36
CA ARG A 73 -5.47 -14.72 7.89
C ARG A 73 -4.63 -14.55 6.62
N THR A 74 -5.28 -14.15 5.54
CA THR A 74 -4.67 -13.98 4.21
C THR A 74 -4.86 -12.58 3.63
N VAL A 75 -5.45 -11.65 4.41
CA VAL A 75 -5.85 -10.34 3.92
C VAL A 75 -5.03 -9.22 4.57
N SER A 76 -4.58 -8.26 3.77
CA SER A 76 -4.27 -6.92 4.25
C SER A 76 -5.31 -5.91 3.81
N ALA A 77 -5.44 -4.81 4.54
CA ALA A 77 -6.27 -3.70 4.09
C ALA A 77 -5.69 -2.34 4.47
N TRP A 78 -5.92 -1.33 3.64
CA TRP A 78 -5.54 0.04 3.95
C TRP A 78 -6.63 0.71 4.77
N LEU A 79 -6.22 1.47 5.78
CA LEU A 79 -7.09 2.30 6.61
C LEU A 79 -6.89 3.77 6.20
N PRO A 80 -7.81 4.37 5.44
CA PRO A 80 -7.69 5.76 5.01
C PRO A 80 -7.68 6.74 6.18
N TYR A 81 -7.02 7.89 6.01
CA TYR A 81 -7.10 9.00 6.97
C TYR A 81 -8.29 9.95 6.70
N TRP A 82 -9.03 9.71 5.62
CA TRP A 82 -10.17 10.51 5.17
C TRP A 82 -11.47 9.69 5.20
N GLY A 83 -12.61 10.37 5.05
CA GLY A 83 -13.93 9.73 5.11
C GLY A 83 -14.30 9.31 6.53
N ASP A 84 -15.12 8.26 6.65
CA ASP A 84 -15.50 7.68 7.95
C ASP A 84 -14.40 6.77 8.50
N THR A 85 -13.32 7.38 9.01
CA THR A 85 -12.16 6.66 9.55
C THR A 85 -12.51 5.78 10.75
N ARG A 86 -13.51 6.18 11.56
CA ARG A 86 -14.03 5.38 12.67
C ARG A 86 -14.80 4.16 12.16
N GLY A 87 -15.60 4.32 11.11
CA GLY A 87 -16.28 3.23 10.42
C GLY A 87 -15.29 2.22 9.84
N ALA A 88 -14.29 2.69 9.09
CA ALA A 88 -13.24 1.85 8.51
C ALA A 88 -12.43 1.10 9.59
N TYR A 89 -12.14 1.74 10.72
CA TYR A 89 -11.51 1.06 11.86
C TYR A 89 -12.40 -0.01 12.49
N ARG A 90 -13.70 0.26 12.69
CA ARG A 90 -14.65 -0.76 13.18
C ARG A 90 -14.76 -1.94 12.21
N ASP A 91 -14.78 -1.67 10.91
CA ASP A 91 -14.81 -2.70 9.87
C ASP A 91 -13.59 -3.64 9.97
N ALA A 92 -12.39 -3.06 10.14
CA ALA A 92 -11.18 -3.85 10.38
C ALA A 92 -11.30 -4.78 11.60
N LEU A 93 -11.86 -4.29 12.72
CA LEU A 93 -12.06 -5.11 13.91
C LEU A 93 -13.10 -6.22 13.70
N GLN A 94 -14.18 -5.93 12.97
CA GLN A 94 -15.21 -6.93 12.63
C GLN A 94 -14.65 -8.05 11.76
N HIS A 95 -13.60 -7.77 10.97
CA HIS A 95 -12.98 -8.73 10.06
C HIS A 95 -11.57 -9.19 10.49
N ALA A 96 -11.25 -9.05 11.78
CA ALA A 96 -9.94 -9.41 12.35
C ALA A 96 -9.52 -10.88 12.17
N ALA A 97 -10.48 -11.79 11.99
CA ALA A 97 -10.19 -13.20 11.71
C ALA A 97 -9.60 -13.44 10.31
N GLN A 98 -9.78 -12.50 9.37
CA GLN A 98 -9.26 -12.57 8.00
C GLN A 98 -8.02 -11.69 7.80
N LEU A 99 -7.94 -10.60 8.56
CA LEU A 99 -6.88 -9.60 8.43
C LEU A 99 -5.62 -9.99 9.20
N HIS A 100 -4.49 -10.13 8.50
CA HIS A 100 -3.19 -10.21 9.16
C HIS A 100 -2.52 -8.85 9.29
N THR A 101 -2.84 -7.88 8.44
CA THR A 101 -2.24 -6.55 8.47
C THR A 101 -3.23 -5.47 8.12
N VAL A 102 -3.25 -4.40 8.90
CA VAL A 102 -3.89 -3.14 8.52
C VAL A 102 -2.80 -2.10 8.33
N SER A 103 -2.92 -1.35 7.24
CA SER A 103 -1.97 -0.33 6.82
C SER A 103 -2.63 1.05 6.85
N PRO A 104 -2.51 1.78 7.97
CA PRO A 104 -3.00 3.16 8.03
C PRO A 104 -2.26 4.07 7.04
N PHE A 105 -3.02 4.78 6.21
CA PHE A 105 -2.49 5.66 5.17
C PHE A 105 -2.07 7.03 5.73
N TRP A 106 -1.08 7.03 6.62
CA TRP A 106 -0.85 8.13 7.55
C TRP A 106 0.34 9.02 7.22
N TYR A 107 1.23 8.62 6.32
CA TYR A 107 2.51 9.30 6.16
C TYR A 107 2.85 9.56 4.69
N ARG A 108 3.55 10.68 4.46
CA ARG A 108 4.04 11.07 3.15
C ARG A 108 5.49 11.51 3.21
N ALA A 109 6.38 10.83 2.50
CA ALA A 109 7.74 11.26 2.27
C ALA A 109 7.78 12.42 1.25
N THR A 110 8.19 13.60 1.70
CA THR A 110 8.27 14.80 0.83
C THR A 110 9.71 15.17 0.46
N SER A 111 10.70 14.57 1.11
CA SER A 111 12.13 14.72 0.81
C SER A 111 12.91 13.51 1.33
N ALA A 112 14.24 13.53 1.18
CA ALA A 112 15.11 12.51 1.79
C ALA A 112 14.91 12.40 3.31
N THR A 113 14.71 13.50 4.03
CA THR A 113 14.69 13.47 5.51
C THR A 113 13.33 13.78 6.12
N THR A 114 12.37 14.28 5.32
CA THR A 114 11.08 14.75 5.80
C THR A 114 9.97 13.78 5.43
N ILE A 115 9.32 13.23 6.46
CA ILE A 115 8.09 12.47 6.35
C ILE A 115 7.00 13.23 7.10
N LYS A 116 5.98 13.67 6.38
CA LYS A 116 4.84 14.41 6.94
C LYS A 116 3.75 13.45 7.38
N SER A 117 3.07 13.81 8.47
CA SER A 117 1.91 13.09 8.99
C SER A 117 0.62 13.63 8.38
N GLN A 118 -0.33 12.75 8.12
CA GLN A 118 -1.73 13.08 7.84
C GLN A 118 -2.50 13.30 9.16
N PRO A 119 -3.69 13.91 9.11
CA PRO A 119 -4.57 13.99 10.27
C PRO A 119 -4.82 12.62 10.90
N GLY A 120 -4.73 12.53 12.23
CA GLY A 120 -4.92 11.28 12.98
C GLY A 120 -3.75 10.29 12.91
N ALA A 121 -2.64 10.63 12.27
CA ALA A 121 -1.50 9.73 12.15
C ALA A 121 -0.88 9.34 13.51
N GLY A 122 -0.65 8.04 13.71
CA GLY A 122 -0.03 7.52 14.91
C GLY A 122 -0.92 7.55 16.15
N ASP A 123 -2.24 7.48 15.92
CA ASP A 123 -3.24 7.26 16.96
C ASP A 123 -2.95 5.95 17.71
N ARG A 124 -2.65 6.08 19.00
CA ARG A 124 -2.28 4.95 19.86
C ARG A 124 -3.46 4.01 20.14
N GLN A 125 -4.69 4.52 20.15
CA GLN A 125 -5.88 3.71 20.39
C GLN A 125 -6.16 2.81 19.19
N VAL A 126 -6.02 3.35 17.97
CA VAL A 126 -6.14 2.56 16.73
C VAL A 126 -5.07 1.47 16.69
N VAL A 127 -3.80 1.83 16.97
CA VAL A 127 -2.69 0.85 16.98
C VAL A 127 -2.95 -0.24 18.01
N ALA A 128 -3.25 0.13 19.26
CA ALA A 128 -3.48 -0.82 20.34
C ALA A 128 -4.69 -1.73 20.09
N GLY A 129 -5.80 -1.19 19.56
CA GLY A 129 -6.99 -1.99 19.29
C GLY A 129 -6.80 -2.98 18.13
N LEU A 130 -6.07 -2.60 17.08
CA LEU A 130 -5.69 -3.54 16.01
C LEU A 130 -4.80 -4.67 16.56
N HIS A 131 -3.82 -4.32 17.41
CA HIS A 131 -2.97 -5.31 18.09
C HIS A 131 -3.75 -6.25 19.00
N GLN A 132 -4.71 -5.72 19.78
CA GLN A 132 -5.60 -6.54 20.62
C GLN A 132 -6.45 -7.51 19.79
N ALA A 133 -6.80 -7.14 18.56
CA ALA A 133 -7.49 -8.02 17.61
C ALA A 133 -6.55 -9.01 16.89
N GLY A 134 -5.25 -8.98 17.18
CA GLY A 134 -4.23 -9.84 16.56
C GLY A 134 -3.84 -9.41 15.14
N ILE A 135 -4.09 -8.16 14.77
CA ILE A 135 -3.77 -7.58 13.46
C ILE A 135 -2.46 -6.79 13.56
N LYS A 136 -1.51 -7.04 12.65
CA LYS A 136 -0.28 -6.24 12.57
C LYS A 136 -0.58 -4.84 12.01
N VAL A 137 0.09 -3.82 12.54
CA VAL A 137 -0.03 -2.44 12.08
C VAL A 137 1.23 -2.03 11.32
N VAL A 138 1.10 -1.88 10.02
CA VAL A 138 2.19 -1.54 9.09
C VAL A 138 1.80 -0.25 8.36
N PRO A 139 2.06 0.94 8.94
CA PRO A 139 1.62 2.19 8.36
C PRO A 139 2.21 2.41 6.97
N THR A 140 1.39 2.95 6.08
CA THR A 140 1.80 3.29 4.72
C THR A 140 2.51 4.64 4.70
N VAL A 141 3.64 4.68 4.01
CA VAL A 141 4.34 5.90 3.62
C VAL A 141 4.23 6.00 2.10
N ASN A 142 3.45 6.95 1.61
CA ASN A 142 3.50 7.33 0.19
C ASN A 142 4.53 8.44 -0.03
N GLU A 143 4.74 8.86 -1.28
CA GLU A 143 5.71 9.91 -1.59
C GLU A 143 5.14 11.00 -2.52
N SER A 144 5.86 12.13 -2.58
CA SER A 144 5.56 13.23 -3.51
C SER A 144 6.77 13.66 -4.34
N MET A 145 7.82 12.83 -4.38
CA MET A 145 9.04 13.10 -5.12
C MET A 145 8.95 12.45 -6.51
N ASP A 146 9.09 13.28 -7.55
CA ASP A 146 9.12 12.80 -8.93
C ASP A 146 10.40 12.02 -9.25
N ALA A 147 10.45 11.39 -10.43
CA ALA A 147 11.60 10.61 -10.87
C ALA A 147 12.90 11.44 -10.93
N ALA A 148 12.80 12.74 -11.22
CA ALA A 148 13.93 13.67 -11.27
C ALA A 148 14.55 13.93 -9.90
N THR A 149 13.72 13.96 -8.86
CA THR A 149 14.13 14.13 -7.47
C THR A 149 14.57 12.80 -6.85
N MET A 150 13.81 11.75 -7.11
CA MET A 150 13.98 10.45 -6.47
C MET A 150 15.19 9.68 -6.99
N ALA A 151 15.44 9.67 -8.31
CA ALA A 151 16.59 8.96 -8.87
C ALA A 151 17.94 9.38 -8.25
N PRO A 152 18.33 10.68 -8.19
CA PRO A 152 19.60 11.07 -7.57
C PRO A 152 19.62 10.83 -6.06
N LEU A 153 18.48 10.94 -5.35
CA LEU A 153 18.39 10.61 -3.93
C LEU A 153 18.73 9.13 -3.67
N LEU A 154 18.15 8.23 -4.46
CA LEU A 154 18.33 6.79 -4.29
C LEU A 154 19.71 6.30 -4.74
N HIS A 155 20.38 6.99 -5.67
CA HIS A 155 21.72 6.61 -6.13
C HIS A 155 22.86 7.18 -5.27
N ASP A 156 22.61 8.23 -4.50
CA ASP A 156 23.57 8.78 -3.54
C ASP A 156 23.51 8.00 -2.20
N PRO A 157 24.59 7.33 -1.76
CA PRO A 157 24.58 6.54 -0.53
C PRO A 157 24.25 7.34 0.74
N ALA A 158 24.69 8.60 0.82
CA ALA A 158 24.45 9.44 1.99
C ALA A 158 22.98 9.87 2.05
N ARG A 159 22.39 10.27 0.93
CA ARG A 159 20.96 10.68 0.82
C ARG A 159 20.03 9.48 0.98
N ARG A 160 20.33 8.35 0.33
CA ARG A 160 19.61 7.08 0.53
C ARG A 160 19.67 6.65 1.99
N GLY A 161 20.85 6.68 2.60
CA GLY A 161 21.03 6.38 4.02
C GLY A 161 20.25 7.32 4.94
N ALA A 162 20.18 8.61 4.62
CA ALA A 162 19.38 9.58 5.37
C ALA A 162 17.89 9.28 5.29
N HIS A 163 17.40 8.86 4.12
CA HIS A 163 16.01 8.47 3.91
C HIS A 163 15.63 7.21 4.68
N ILE A 164 16.49 6.19 4.63
CA ILE A 164 16.33 4.98 5.44
C ILE A 164 16.25 5.34 6.93
N ARG A 165 17.14 6.20 7.44
CA ARG A 165 17.10 6.64 8.85
C ARG A 165 15.78 7.36 9.21
N ALA A 166 15.22 8.14 8.30
CA ALA A 166 13.92 8.80 8.52
C ALA A 166 12.79 7.79 8.67
N LEU A 167 12.74 6.77 7.80
CA LEU A 167 11.74 5.69 7.87
C LEU A 167 11.91 4.82 9.12
N LEU A 168 13.14 4.49 9.50
CA LEU A 168 13.40 3.72 10.72
C LEU A 168 12.97 4.49 11.98
N ARG A 169 13.17 5.81 12.03
CA ARG A 169 12.64 6.65 13.12
C ARG A 169 11.12 6.66 13.15
N LEU A 170 10.46 6.71 11.98
CA LEU A 170 9.01 6.62 11.89
C LEU A 170 8.50 5.29 12.46
N VAL A 171 9.08 4.16 12.01
CA VAL A 171 8.68 2.82 12.48
C VAL A 171 8.87 2.67 13.99
N ALA A 172 9.93 3.26 14.56
CA ALA A 172 10.19 3.25 15.99
C ALA A 172 9.31 4.23 16.81
N SER A 173 8.61 5.15 16.16
CA SER A 173 7.89 6.23 16.86
C SER A 173 6.62 5.75 17.59
N ARG A 174 6.06 4.61 17.18
CA ARG A 174 4.90 3.95 17.77
C ARG A 174 5.12 2.44 17.77
N ALA A 175 4.17 1.69 18.31
CA ALA A 175 4.18 0.23 18.25
C ALA A 175 3.81 -0.25 16.82
N TYR A 176 4.58 0.13 15.81
CA TYR A 176 4.38 -0.36 14.44
C TYR A 176 5.13 -1.67 14.24
N ASP A 177 4.54 -2.58 13.48
CA ASP A 177 5.11 -3.89 13.12
C ASP A 177 6.02 -3.81 11.90
N GLY A 178 6.05 -2.68 11.21
CA GLY A 178 6.79 -2.50 9.97
C GLY A 178 6.49 -1.15 9.30
N VAL A 179 6.79 -1.08 8.01
CA VAL A 179 6.34 0.01 7.11
C VAL A 179 5.92 -0.56 5.77
N ASP A 180 4.89 0.04 5.18
CA ASP A 180 4.43 -0.22 3.83
C ASP A 180 4.87 0.96 2.94
N LEU A 181 5.75 0.69 1.98
CA LEU A 181 6.22 1.69 1.03
C LEU A 181 5.31 1.72 -0.19
N ASP A 182 4.60 2.82 -0.37
CA ASP A 182 3.69 3.03 -1.49
C ASP A 182 4.18 4.18 -2.37
N TYR A 183 5.30 3.94 -3.07
CA TYR A 183 6.03 4.99 -3.79
C TYR A 183 5.66 4.98 -5.28
N GLU A 184 4.69 5.80 -5.67
CA GLU A 184 4.06 5.80 -6.99
C GLU A 184 4.45 6.97 -7.91
N THR A 185 4.66 8.16 -7.33
CA THR A 185 4.99 9.38 -8.07
C THR A 185 6.31 9.21 -8.82
N MET A 186 7.31 8.60 -8.17
CA MET A 186 8.61 8.32 -8.79
C MET A 186 8.50 7.34 -9.96
N ALA A 187 7.47 6.49 -9.98
CA ALA A 187 7.29 5.43 -10.96
C ALA A 187 6.52 5.89 -12.21
N THR A 188 5.77 7.00 -12.11
CA THR A 188 4.88 7.50 -13.18
C THR A 188 5.35 8.80 -13.83
N THR A 189 6.35 9.45 -13.25
CA THR A 189 6.88 10.75 -13.74
C THR A 189 8.20 10.61 -14.49
N GLY A 190 8.65 11.70 -15.12
CA GLY A 190 9.94 11.78 -15.82
C GLY A 190 10.01 11.01 -17.15
N THR A 191 11.23 10.91 -17.69
CA THR A 191 11.49 10.14 -18.93
C THR A 191 11.65 8.65 -18.65
N ALA A 192 11.59 7.82 -19.69
CA ALA A 192 11.85 6.38 -19.56
C ALA A 192 13.22 6.08 -18.93
N ARG A 193 14.27 6.84 -19.31
CA ARG A 193 15.61 6.73 -18.72
C ARG A 193 15.62 7.07 -17.23
N MET A 194 14.86 8.09 -16.82
CA MET A 194 14.75 8.46 -15.39
C MET A 194 14.04 7.36 -14.60
N ARG A 195 12.97 6.78 -15.15
CA ARG A 195 12.27 5.65 -14.52
C ARG A 195 13.15 4.39 -14.41
N ASP A 196 14.04 4.13 -15.36
CA ASP A 196 15.00 3.02 -15.23
C ASP A 196 16.06 3.29 -14.14
N ARG A 197 16.49 4.55 -13.98
CA ARG A 197 17.32 4.94 -12.83
C ARG A 197 16.56 4.81 -11.50
N VAL A 198 15.27 5.17 -11.45
CA VAL A 198 14.42 4.92 -10.28
C VAL A 198 14.34 3.43 -10.01
N ARG A 199 14.14 2.57 -11.02
CA ARG A 199 14.08 1.11 -10.86
C ARG A 199 15.29 0.55 -10.13
N THR A 200 16.48 0.87 -10.62
CA THR A 200 17.74 0.37 -10.03
C THR A 200 18.02 0.95 -8.65
N GLY A 201 17.76 2.25 -8.45
CA GLY A 201 17.95 2.94 -7.18
C GLY A 201 16.95 2.51 -6.11
N TYR A 202 15.69 2.31 -6.48
CA TYR A 202 14.62 1.95 -5.54
C TYR A 202 14.82 0.53 -5.02
N ALA A 203 15.30 -0.37 -5.88
CA ALA A 203 15.66 -1.70 -5.43
C ALA A 203 16.92 -1.70 -4.53
N LEU A 204 17.90 -0.79 -4.72
CA LEU A 204 19.02 -0.58 -3.78
C LEU A 204 18.55 -0.11 -2.42
N PHE A 205 17.64 0.85 -2.44
CA PHE A 205 17.01 1.34 -1.24
C PHE A 205 16.17 0.26 -0.52
N ALA A 206 15.41 -0.54 -1.27
CA ALA A 206 14.61 -1.64 -0.71
C ALA A 206 15.48 -2.69 -0.02
N ASP A 207 16.57 -3.14 -0.67
CA ASP A 207 17.51 -4.10 -0.06
C ASP A 207 18.04 -3.59 1.28
N GLU A 208 18.53 -2.34 1.31
CA GLU A 208 19.10 -1.76 2.53
C GLU A 208 18.06 -1.48 3.62
N LEU A 209 16.88 -0.98 3.25
CA LEU A 209 15.81 -0.67 4.20
C LEU A 209 15.27 -1.96 4.81
N CYS A 210 14.91 -2.94 3.98
CA CYS A 210 14.32 -4.19 4.45
C CYS A 210 15.28 -4.93 5.38
N ALA A 211 16.57 -5.04 5.03
CA ALA A 211 17.58 -5.64 5.91
C ALA A 211 17.66 -4.92 7.28
N LYS A 212 17.59 -3.59 7.30
CA LYS A 212 17.62 -2.80 8.56
C LYS A 212 16.33 -2.91 9.36
N LEU A 213 15.17 -3.13 8.73
CA LEU A 213 13.91 -3.41 9.40
C LEU A 213 13.93 -4.82 10.00
N HIS A 214 14.39 -5.82 9.25
CA HIS A 214 14.52 -7.20 9.72
C HIS A 214 15.45 -7.32 10.92
N ALA A 215 16.59 -6.62 10.91
CA ALA A 215 17.50 -6.55 12.06
C ALA A 215 16.87 -5.94 13.33
N ARG A 216 15.69 -5.33 13.21
CA ARG A 216 14.90 -4.74 14.32
C ARG A 216 13.60 -5.52 14.60
N GLY A 217 13.42 -6.69 13.99
CA GLY A 217 12.19 -7.47 14.08
C GLY A 217 10.98 -6.76 13.47
N LYS A 218 11.19 -5.90 12.47
CA LYS A 218 10.13 -5.15 11.77
C LYS A 218 9.95 -5.67 10.34
N SER A 219 8.71 -5.63 9.87
CA SER A 219 8.33 -6.04 8.52
C SER A 219 8.61 -4.93 7.51
N CYS A 220 9.07 -5.31 6.32
CA CYS A 220 9.23 -4.49 5.14
C CYS A 220 8.17 -4.89 4.12
N VAL A 221 7.18 -4.02 3.89
CA VAL A 221 6.15 -4.23 2.88
C VAL A 221 6.33 -3.21 1.76
N ILE A 222 6.18 -3.63 0.52
CA ILE A 222 6.32 -2.76 -0.65
C ILE A 222 5.07 -2.90 -1.51
N THR A 223 4.39 -1.78 -1.73
CA THR A 223 3.25 -1.67 -2.63
C THR A 223 3.71 -1.20 -4.00
N VAL A 224 3.26 -1.89 -5.05
CA VAL A 224 3.72 -1.68 -6.42
C VAL A 224 2.55 -1.66 -7.40
N MET A 225 2.70 -0.90 -8.48
CA MET A 225 1.78 -0.98 -9.61
C MET A 225 1.92 -2.34 -10.29
N ALA A 226 0.81 -2.88 -10.79
CA ALA A 226 0.80 -4.07 -11.62
C ALA A 226 1.78 -3.95 -12.80
N ARG A 227 2.66 -4.94 -12.95
CA ARG A 227 3.62 -5.00 -14.06
C ARG A 227 2.98 -5.62 -15.30
N THR A 228 2.91 -4.84 -16.37
CA THR A 228 2.45 -5.27 -17.70
C THR A 228 3.45 -4.85 -18.79
N ALA A 229 3.13 -5.03 -20.06
CA ALA A 229 3.91 -4.45 -21.15
C ALA A 229 4.01 -2.91 -21.06
N HIS A 230 3.04 -2.23 -20.43
CA HIS A 230 2.91 -0.77 -20.44
C HIS A 230 3.07 -0.10 -19.06
N SER A 231 2.89 -0.84 -17.95
CA SER A 231 2.92 -0.31 -16.58
C SER A 231 3.94 -1.02 -15.68
N GLY A 232 4.22 -0.40 -14.53
CA GLY A 232 5.02 -1.00 -13.45
C GLY A 232 6.52 -1.19 -13.76
N LYS A 233 7.05 -0.65 -14.87
CA LYS A 233 8.46 -0.81 -15.29
C LYS A 233 9.46 -0.25 -14.29
N ALA A 234 9.05 0.68 -13.44
CA ALA A 234 9.92 1.30 -12.44
C ALA A 234 10.15 0.43 -11.19
N TYR A 235 9.51 -0.74 -11.08
CA TYR A 235 9.67 -1.64 -9.94
C TYR A 235 10.42 -2.91 -10.36
N ASP A 236 11.56 -3.17 -9.74
CA ASP A 236 12.33 -4.40 -9.96
C ASP A 236 11.75 -5.55 -9.13
N TYR A 237 10.66 -6.15 -9.61
CA TYR A 237 9.92 -7.17 -8.86
C TYR A 237 10.81 -8.30 -8.32
N ALA A 238 11.75 -8.80 -9.12
CA ALA A 238 12.64 -9.89 -8.70
C ALA A 238 13.47 -9.50 -7.47
N ARG A 239 13.99 -8.28 -7.46
CA ARG A 239 14.79 -7.79 -6.35
C ARG A 239 13.96 -7.36 -5.15
N LEU A 240 12.85 -6.66 -5.40
CA LEU A 240 11.89 -6.28 -4.34
C LEU A 240 11.31 -7.53 -3.65
N GLY A 241 10.99 -8.59 -4.38
CA GLY A 241 10.49 -9.86 -3.85
C GLY A 241 11.51 -10.63 -3.01
N LYS A 242 12.81 -10.46 -3.28
CA LYS A 242 13.87 -11.01 -2.42
C LYS A 242 13.96 -10.24 -1.10
N ALA A 243 13.91 -8.90 -1.15
CA ALA A 243 14.09 -8.03 0.01
C ALA A 243 12.87 -7.95 0.94
N ALA A 244 11.67 -7.79 0.39
CA ALA A 244 10.47 -7.51 1.18
C ALA A 244 9.87 -8.78 1.83
N ASP A 245 9.12 -8.60 2.92
CA ASP A 245 8.26 -9.64 3.50
C ASP A 245 7.02 -9.87 2.65
N ARG A 246 6.47 -8.79 2.07
CA ARG A 246 5.38 -8.85 1.09
C ARG A 246 5.55 -7.82 -0.02
N VAL A 247 5.16 -8.21 -1.22
CA VAL A 247 4.98 -7.32 -2.37
C VAL A 247 3.48 -7.27 -2.67
N ARG A 248 2.88 -6.10 -2.42
CA ARG A 248 1.45 -5.85 -2.63
C ARG A 248 1.25 -5.23 -4.01
N ILE A 249 0.52 -5.91 -4.87
CA ILE A 249 0.21 -5.42 -6.22
C ILE A 249 -1.13 -4.70 -6.18
N MET A 250 -1.14 -3.44 -6.61
CA MET A 250 -2.36 -2.68 -6.84
C MET A 250 -3.13 -3.27 -8.03
N GLY A 251 -4.07 -4.17 -7.75
CA GLY A 251 -4.92 -4.85 -8.73
C GLY A 251 -6.09 -3.98 -9.20
N TYR A 252 -5.87 -2.68 -9.36
CA TYR A 252 -6.87 -1.70 -9.74
C TYR A 252 -6.25 -0.58 -10.60
N ASP A 253 -7.10 0.36 -11.02
CA ASP A 253 -6.73 1.49 -11.88
C ASP A 253 -6.18 1.10 -13.26
N LEU A 254 -6.67 -0.02 -13.83
CA LEU A 254 -6.54 -0.27 -15.28
C LEU A 254 -7.12 0.90 -16.09
N HIS A 255 -8.29 1.38 -15.66
CA HIS A 255 -8.84 2.68 -15.99
C HIS A 255 -8.96 3.50 -14.70
N TRP A 256 -8.45 4.72 -14.72
CA TRP A 256 -8.26 5.56 -13.53
C TRP A 256 -8.85 6.96 -13.74
N ALA A 257 -8.84 7.77 -12.68
CA ALA A 257 -9.57 9.03 -12.62
C ALA A 257 -9.33 9.99 -13.80
N GLU A 258 -8.11 10.09 -14.32
CA GLU A 258 -7.79 11.00 -15.44
C GLU A 258 -7.62 10.26 -16.77
N GLY A 259 -7.88 8.95 -16.77
CA GLY A 259 -7.93 8.10 -17.95
C GLY A 259 -9.30 8.09 -18.63
N SER A 260 -9.44 7.25 -19.65
CA SER A 260 -10.73 7.01 -20.31
C SER A 260 -11.63 6.11 -19.45
N PRO A 261 -12.98 6.23 -19.59
CA PRO A 261 -13.90 5.35 -18.88
C PRO A 261 -13.68 3.87 -19.23
N GLY A 262 -13.77 3.00 -18.22
CA GLY A 262 -13.62 1.56 -18.39
C GLY A 262 -13.49 0.82 -17.07
N PRO A 263 -13.33 -0.52 -17.10
CA PRO A 263 -13.24 -1.33 -15.91
C PRO A 263 -11.99 -1.02 -15.08
N LEU A 264 -12.11 -1.04 -13.75
CA LEU A 264 -10.98 -0.81 -12.83
C LEU A 264 -9.95 -1.94 -12.89
N SER A 265 -10.41 -3.14 -13.26
CA SER A 265 -9.65 -4.38 -13.34
C SER A 265 -10.21 -5.24 -14.48
N SER A 266 -9.41 -6.13 -15.05
CA SER A 266 -9.94 -7.16 -15.94
C SER A 266 -9.23 -8.50 -15.75
N LEU A 267 -9.93 -9.60 -16.05
CA LEU A 267 -9.35 -10.95 -16.01
C LEU A 267 -8.10 -11.07 -16.90
N ALA A 268 -8.12 -10.50 -18.11
CA ALA A 268 -6.98 -10.53 -19.01
C ALA A 268 -5.77 -9.74 -18.46
N TRP A 269 -6.03 -8.59 -17.85
CA TRP A 269 -5.00 -7.76 -17.22
C TRP A 269 -4.41 -8.43 -15.97
N TYR A 270 -5.25 -9.07 -15.15
CA TYR A 270 -4.81 -9.88 -14.02
C TYR A 270 -3.94 -11.04 -14.46
N GLU A 271 -4.35 -11.80 -15.48
CA GLU A 271 -3.56 -12.90 -16.03
C GLU A 271 -2.17 -12.41 -16.49
N GLU A 272 -2.10 -11.24 -17.14
CA GLU A 272 -0.84 -10.65 -17.59
C GLU A 272 0.10 -10.36 -16.42
N PHE A 273 -0.33 -9.58 -15.43
CA PHE A 273 0.56 -9.20 -14.34
C PHE A 273 0.82 -10.35 -13.36
N LEU A 274 -0.11 -11.28 -13.16
CA LEU A 274 0.09 -12.44 -12.29
C LEU A 274 1.15 -13.38 -12.88
N ARG A 275 1.15 -13.57 -14.20
CA ARG A 275 2.20 -14.34 -14.89
C ARG A 275 3.58 -13.72 -14.65
N TYR A 276 3.70 -12.41 -14.80
CA TYR A 276 4.97 -11.72 -14.53
C TYR A 276 5.36 -11.81 -13.05
N ALA A 277 4.41 -11.50 -12.15
CA ALA A 277 4.66 -11.44 -10.72
C ALA A 277 5.09 -12.80 -10.16
N THR A 278 4.37 -13.87 -10.48
CA THR A 278 4.68 -15.22 -9.98
C THR A 278 5.92 -15.85 -10.62
N GLY A 279 6.37 -15.35 -11.78
CA GLY A 279 7.65 -15.70 -12.38
C GLY A 279 8.84 -14.96 -11.77
N THR A 280 8.62 -13.93 -10.93
CA THR A 280 9.69 -13.06 -10.39
C THR A 280 9.71 -12.95 -8.86
N VAL A 281 8.57 -13.11 -8.19
CA VAL A 281 8.40 -12.99 -6.74
C VAL A 281 7.88 -14.31 -6.17
N PRO A 282 8.39 -14.79 -5.02
CA PRO A 282 7.82 -15.93 -4.32
C PRO A 282 6.32 -15.75 -4.06
N ARG A 283 5.52 -16.77 -4.38
CA ARG A 283 4.04 -16.66 -4.40
C ARG A 283 3.43 -16.36 -3.03
N ASP A 284 4.06 -16.82 -1.96
CA ASP A 284 3.67 -16.60 -0.57
C ASP A 284 3.88 -15.14 -0.11
N LYS A 285 4.79 -14.41 -0.78
CA LYS A 285 5.03 -12.98 -0.55
C LYS A 285 4.12 -12.07 -1.39
N LEU A 286 3.46 -12.61 -2.41
CA LEU A 286 2.55 -11.84 -3.26
C LEU A 286 1.18 -11.66 -2.58
N GLU A 287 0.66 -10.46 -2.70
CA GLU A 287 -0.68 -10.07 -2.26
C GLU A 287 -1.31 -9.16 -3.32
N ILE A 288 -2.54 -9.45 -3.75
CA ILE A 288 -3.22 -8.66 -4.78
C ILE A 288 -4.32 -7.84 -4.16
N ALA A 289 -4.20 -6.51 -4.24
CA ALA A 289 -5.16 -5.58 -3.69
C ALA A 289 -6.33 -5.36 -4.65
N PHE A 290 -7.55 -5.59 -4.17
CA PHE A 290 -8.79 -5.30 -4.89
C PHE A 290 -9.28 -3.88 -4.59
N PRO A 291 -9.90 -3.20 -5.57
CA PRO A 291 -10.56 -1.92 -5.32
C PRO A 291 -11.87 -2.15 -4.59
N GLY A 292 -12.14 -1.38 -3.53
CA GLY A 292 -13.44 -1.22 -2.91
C GLY A 292 -14.22 -0.02 -3.46
N TYR A 293 -13.75 0.58 -4.56
CA TYR A 293 -14.25 1.85 -5.08
C TYR A 293 -14.60 1.76 -6.58
N GLY A 294 -14.99 2.90 -7.13
CA GLY A 294 -15.32 3.12 -8.52
C GLY A 294 -15.08 4.57 -8.95
N TRP A 295 -15.30 4.79 -10.24
CA TRP A 295 -15.14 6.07 -10.92
C TRP A 295 -16.39 6.35 -11.76
N ASP A 296 -16.85 7.61 -11.71
CA ASP A 296 -17.91 8.16 -12.54
C ASP A 296 -17.30 9.19 -13.50
N TRP A 297 -17.21 8.81 -14.77
CA TRP A 297 -16.72 9.68 -15.84
C TRP A 297 -17.88 10.28 -16.61
N THR A 298 -17.74 11.55 -16.97
CA THR A 298 -18.56 12.16 -18.03
C THR A 298 -17.96 11.83 -19.39
N ARG A 299 -18.68 11.08 -20.22
CA ARG A 299 -18.21 10.61 -21.53
C ARG A 299 -17.83 11.78 -22.43
N GLY A 300 -16.65 11.70 -23.03
CA GLY A 300 -16.13 12.71 -23.96
C GLY A 300 -15.60 13.98 -23.29
N VAL A 301 -15.64 14.07 -21.95
CA VAL A 301 -15.10 15.21 -21.20
C VAL A 301 -13.73 14.84 -20.64
N LYS A 302 -12.72 15.66 -20.96
CA LYS A 302 -11.38 15.55 -20.37
C LYS A 302 -11.35 16.22 -19.00
N ALA A 303 -11.95 15.55 -18.02
CA ALA A 303 -11.94 15.95 -16.62
C ALA A 303 -11.65 14.74 -15.73
N ARG A 304 -11.16 15.01 -14.53
CA ARG A 304 -10.98 13.98 -13.52
C ARG A 304 -12.33 13.37 -13.14
N ALA A 305 -12.44 12.05 -13.22
CA ALA A 305 -13.62 11.30 -12.82
C ALA A 305 -13.88 11.43 -11.33
N LYS A 306 -15.15 11.35 -10.97
CA LYS A 306 -15.56 11.39 -9.57
C LYS A 306 -15.35 10.02 -8.93
N HIS A 307 -14.63 9.99 -7.81
CA HIS A 307 -14.51 8.80 -6.98
C HIS A 307 -15.86 8.44 -6.33
N LEU A 308 -16.16 7.15 -6.24
CA LEU A 308 -17.30 6.60 -5.52
C LEU A 308 -16.87 5.36 -4.73
N THR A 309 -17.27 5.25 -3.48
CA THR A 309 -17.30 3.95 -2.78
C THR A 309 -18.34 3.03 -3.42
N TRP A 310 -18.30 1.72 -3.14
CA TRP A 310 -19.36 0.79 -3.58
C TRP A 310 -20.75 1.28 -3.14
N LYS A 311 -20.88 1.71 -1.87
CA LYS A 311 -22.16 2.21 -1.32
C LYS A 311 -22.67 3.43 -2.09
N GLU A 312 -21.79 4.37 -2.44
CA GLU A 312 -22.15 5.56 -3.21
C GLU A 312 -22.53 5.23 -4.65
N ALA A 313 -21.83 4.29 -5.29
CA ALA A 313 -22.14 3.82 -6.64
C ALA A 313 -23.52 3.15 -6.69
N GLU A 314 -23.82 2.26 -5.74
CA GLU A 314 -25.14 1.60 -5.65
C GLU A 314 -26.27 2.59 -5.33
N ALA A 315 -26.03 3.55 -4.43
CA ALA A 315 -27.00 4.61 -4.14
C ALA A 315 -27.25 5.51 -5.37
N LEU A 316 -26.21 5.85 -6.12
CA LEU A 316 -26.32 6.58 -7.39
C LEU A 316 -27.12 5.78 -8.43
N ARG A 317 -26.78 4.50 -8.61
CA ARG A 317 -27.46 3.59 -9.53
C ARG A 317 -28.96 3.53 -9.26
N ARG A 318 -29.35 3.32 -7.99
CA ARG A 318 -30.76 3.26 -7.54
C ARG A 318 -31.46 4.59 -7.72
N ARG A 319 -30.84 5.71 -7.32
CA ARG A 319 -31.40 7.07 -7.50
C ARG A 319 -31.64 7.41 -8.97
N LYS A 320 -30.82 6.90 -9.88
CA LYS A 320 -30.98 7.08 -11.33
C LYS A 320 -31.94 6.08 -11.97
N GLY A 321 -32.43 5.08 -11.23
CA GLY A 321 -33.33 4.06 -11.76
C GLY A 321 -32.72 3.20 -12.85
N VAL A 322 -31.39 3.03 -12.87
CA VAL A 322 -30.69 2.27 -13.91
C VAL A 322 -30.33 0.87 -13.44
N ALA A 323 -30.38 -0.08 -14.37
CA ALA A 323 -30.07 -1.48 -14.09
C ALA A 323 -28.58 -1.67 -13.74
N TYR A 324 -28.33 -2.61 -12.83
CA TYR A 324 -27.01 -3.17 -12.62
C TYR A 324 -26.57 -3.94 -13.87
N ARG A 325 -25.33 -3.75 -14.32
CA ARG A 325 -24.72 -4.54 -15.39
C ARG A 325 -23.39 -5.09 -14.92
N PHE A 326 -23.05 -6.27 -15.45
CA PHE A 326 -21.81 -6.95 -15.15
C PHE A 326 -21.15 -7.34 -16.46
N ASP A 327 -19.96 -6.80 -16.72
CA ASP A 327 -19.19 -7.18 -17.90
C ASP A 327 -18.42 -8.46 -17.58
N ALA A 328 -18.90 -9.60 -18.10
CA ALA A 328 -18.29 -10.90 -17.83
C ALA A 328 -16.86 -11.04 -18.35
N LYS A 329 -16.46 -10.23 -19.36
CA LYS A 329 -15.11 -10.26 -19.93
C LYS A 329 -14.08 -9.67 -18.96
N SER A 330 -14.39 -8.52 -18.36
CA SER A 330 -13.54 -7.91 -17.34
C SER A 330 -13.80 -8.47 -15.93
N GLY A 331 -15.00 -8.99 -15.67
CA GLY A 331 -15.43 -9.34 -14.31
C GLY A 331 -15.69 -8.11 -13.45
N THR A 332 -16.17 -7.00 -14.04
CA THR A 332 -16.37 -5.73 -13.34
C THR A 332 -17.81 -5.23 -13.52
N PRO A 333 -18.48 -4.80 -12.44
CA PRO A 333 -19.80 -4.18 -12.52
C PRO A 333 -19.74 -2.75 -13.05
N HIS A 334 -20.81 -2.35 -13.74
CA HIS A 334 -20.92 -1.01 -14.30
C HIS A 334 -22.38 -0.61 -14.53
N PHE A 335 -22.59 0.69 -14.75
CA PHE A 335 -23.83 1.23 -15.28
C PHE A 335 -23.58 2.55 -16.01
N THR A 336 -24.53 2.95 -16.84
CA THR A 336 -24.50 4.22 -17.55
C THR A 336 -25.78 4.99 -17.21
N TYR A 337 -25.68 6.29 -17.00
CA TYR A 337 -26.83 7.16 -16.76
C TYR A 337 -26.69 8.50 -17.48
N ARG A 338 -27.75 9.31 -17.50
CA ARG A 338 -27.75 10.64 -18.11
C ARG A 338 -28.08 11.75 -17.13
N VAL A 339 -27.50 12.92 -17.37
CA VAL A 339 -27.87 14.21 -16.74
C VAL A 339 -28.01 15.24 -17.86
N GLY A 340 -29.24 15.58 -18.23
CA GLY A 340 -29.49 16.34 -19.45
C GLY A 340 -28.92 15.59 -20.68
N ARG A 341 -28.02 16.26 -21.42
CA ARG A 341 -27.31 15.65 -22.57
C ARG A 341 -26.03 14.90 -22.20
N ALA A 342 -25.52 15.07 -20.98
CA ALA A 342 -24.31 14.41 -20.54
C ALA A 342 -24.57 12.92 -20.26
N VAL A 343 -23.69 12.07 -20.79
CA VAL A 343 -23.69 10.62 -20.53
C VAL A 343 -22.59 10.32 -19.53
N HIS A 344 -22.92 9.60 -18.47
CA HIS A 344 -22.00 9.19 -17.42
C HIS A 344 -21.78 7.69 -17.48
N ASP A 345 -20.52 7.27 -17.44
CA ASP A 345 -20.10 5.88 -17.35
C ASP A 345 -19.53 5.63 -15.97
N VAL A 346 -20.16 4.72 -15.22
CA VAL A 346 -19.74 4.36 -13.87
C VAL A 346 -19.26 2.92 -13.88
N TRP A 347 -18.00 2.73 -13.49
CA TRP A 347 -17.42 1.42 -13.22
C TRP A 347 -16.99 1.42 -11.75
N TYR A 348 -17.21 0.31 -11.07
CA TYR A 348 -16.88 0.13 -9.66
C TYR A 348 -16.58 -1.34 -9.40
N GLN A 349 -16.37 -1.72 -8.15
CA GLN A 349 -16.15 -3.11 -7.78
C GLN A 349 -17.13 -3.53 -6.69
N ASP A 350 -17.56 -4.78 -6.76
CA ASP A 350 -18.48 -5.42 -5.82
C ASP A 350 -18.02 -6.85 -5.49
N ALA A 351 -18.75 -7.54 -4.62
CA ALA A 351 -18.43 -8.91 -4.23
C ALA A 351 -18.39 -9.87 -5.44
N ARG A 352 -19.28 -9.70 -6.42
CA ARG A 352 -19.36 -10.55 -7.61
C ARG A 352 -18.13 -10.40 -8.50
N GLY A 353 -17.65 -9.18 -8.71
CA GLY A 353 -16.46 -8.95 -9.51
C GLY A 353 -15.18 -9.43 -8.81
N VAL A 354 -15.07 -9.26 -7.49
CA VAL A 354 -13.98 -9.87 -6.72
C VAL A 354 -14.02 -11.39 -6.83
N ALA A 355 -15.19 -12.01 -6.66
CA ALA A 355 -15.36 -13.46 -6.81
C ALA A 355 -14.94 -13.97 -8.20
N ALA A 356 -15.17 -13.18 -9.26
CA ALA A 356 -14.75 -13.52 -10.62
C ALA A 356 -13.22 -13.56 -10.79
N HIS A 357 -12.46 -12.75 -10.02
CA HIS A 357 -11.00 -12.69 -10.10
C HIS A 357 -10.30 -13.71 -9.20
N LEU A 358 -10.93 -14.18 -8.11
CA LEU A 358 -10.31 -15.13 -7.18
C LEU A 358 -9.83 -16.46 -7.80
N PRO A 359 -10.56 -17.11 -8.74
CA PRO A 359 -10.06 -18.31 -9.43
C PRO A 359 -8.71 -18.08 -10.11
N LEU A 360 -8.48 -16.87 -10.61
CA LEU A 360 -7.25 -16.49 -11.30
C LEU A 360 -6.07 -16.40 -10.34
N LEU A 361 -6.25 -15.79 -9.17
CA LEU A 361 -5.25 -15.80 -8.10
C LEU A 361 -4.87 -17.24 -7.72
N ARG A 362 -5.88 -18.11 -7.55
CA ARG A 362 -5.67 -19.53 -7.24
C ARG A 362 -4.91 -20.28 -8.34
N LYS A 363 -5.25 -20.06 -9.61
CA LYS A 363 -4.53 -20.63 -10.78
C LYS A 363 -3.03 -20.28 -10.73
N TYR A 364 -2.70 -19.07 -10.28
CA TYR A 364 -1.33 -18.59 -10.14
C TYR A 364 -0.68 -18.93 -8.78
N GLY A 365 -1.40 -19.63 -7.90
CA GLY A 365 -0.91 -20.01 -6.57
C GLY A 365 -0.76 -18.84 -5.59
N VAL A 366 -1.39 -17.69 -5.87
CA VAL A 366 -1.42 -16.54 -4.97
C VAL A 366 -2.62 -16.68 -4.04
N ARG A 367 -2.37 -16.71 -2.73
CA ARG A 367 -3.42 -16.90 -1.71
C ARG A 367 -3.73 -15.64 -0.91
N ASN A 368 -2.83 -14.65 -0.89
CA ASN A 368 -3.05 -13.42 -0.15
C ASN A 368 -3.79 -12.39 -1.00
N ALA A 369 -4.74 -11.70 -0.38
CA ALA A 369 -5.51 -10.62 -0.98
C ALA A 369 -5.28 -9.31 -0.21
N GLY A 370 -5.52 -8.19 -0.88
CA GLY A 370 -5.53 -6.86 -0.27
C GLY A 370 -6.88 -6.18 -0.51
N LEU A 371 -7.22 -5.20 0.32
CA LEU A 371 -8.37 -4.33 0.12
C LEU A 371 -7.94 -2.85 0.14
N TRP A 372 -8.09 -2.18 -1.00
CA TRP A 372 -8.04 -0.72 -1.08
C TRP A 372 -9.46 -0.16 -1.25
N ALA A 373 -10.10 0.37 -0.21
CA ALA A 373 -9.65 0.45 1.17
C ALA A 373 -10.83 0.21 2.12
N LEU A 374 -10.53 -0.02 3.41
CA LEU A 374 -11.55 -0.28 4.44
C LEU A 374 -12.63 0.80 4.45
N GLY A 375 -13.88 0.36 4.49
CA GLY A 375 -15.07 1.21 4.51
C GLY A 375 -15.52 1.69 3.13
N PHE A 376 -14.86 1.29 2.05
CA PHE A 376 -15.30 1.62 0.68
C PHE A 376 -16.08 0.48 0.05
N GLU A 377 -15.76 -0.74 0.40
CA GLU A 377 -16.13 -1.97 -0.27
C GLU A 377 -17.60 -2.37 -0.14
N ASP A 378 -18.00 -3.32 -1.00
CA ASP A 378 -19.18 -4.13 -0.78
C ASP A 378 -18.96 -5.02 0.46
N PRO A 379 -19.85 -5.00 1.48
CA PRO A 379 -19.74 -5.91 2.63
C PRO A 379 -19.63 -7.40 2.24
N GLY A 380 -20.15 -7.80 1.08
CA GLY A 380 -20.01 -9.14 0.52
C GLY A 380 -18.56 -9.52 0.17
N PHE A 381 -17.64 -8.56 0.04
CA PHE A 381 -16.21 -8.77 -0.17
C PHE A 381 -15.64 -9.78 0.83
N TRP A 382 -15.94 -9.58 2.10
CA TRP A 382 -15.45 -10.42 3.19
C TRP A 382 -16.00 -11.84 3.15
N LYS A 383 -17.23 -12.04 2.67
CA LYS A 383 -17.81 -13.38 2.47
C LYS A 383 -17.11 -14.12 1.34
N VAL A 384 -16.93 -13.41 0.22
CA VAL A 384 -16.25 -13.93 -0.96
C VAL A 384 -14.81 -14.39 -0.66
N LEU A 385 -14.08 -13.67 0.18
CA LEU A 385 -12.73 -14.09 0.60
C LEU A 385 -12.71 -15.34 1.49
N ARG A 386 -13.81 -15.62 2.22
CA ARG A 386 -13.99 -16.89 2.96
C ARG A 386 -14.46 -18.05 2.07
N GLY A 387 -14.85 -17.77 0.83
CA GLY A 387 -15.43 -18.75 -0.08
C GLY A 387 -16.92 -19.03 0.17
N GLU A 388 -17.63 -18.08 0.79
CA GLU A 388 -19.09 -18.11 1.05
C GLU A 388 -19.93 -17.53 -0.08
#